data_AF-A0A966RRL0-F1
#
_entry.id   AF-A0A966RRL0-F1
#
_cell.length_a   1.000
_cell.length_b   1.000
_cell.length_c   1.000
_cell.angle_alpha   90.00
_cell.angle_beta   90.00
_cell.angle_gamma   90.00
#
_symmetry.space_group_name_H-M   'P 1'
#
loop_
_entity.id
_entity.type
_entity.pdbx_description
1 polymer ?
#
loop_
_entity_poly.entity_id
_entity_poly.type
_entity_poly.pdbx_seq_one_letter_code
_entity_poly.pdbx_strand_id
1 'polypeptide(L)'
;FATVGTLLGSSRVRGLVSLSVGLIFGLVGADQQTGINRLSFGIQEATDGLEVIVVIISFFALGEVIYYASRFQDKSWQVLPVKGKVWMDREDFRRSWKPWLRGTAIGFPMGIIPAGGSEIPTFISYSVEKKLSKNNLAYLAPTA
;
A
#
# COMPACT_ATOMS: atom_id res chain seq x y z
N PHE A 1 -16.40 -6.37 -13.62
CA PHE A 1 -15.44 -5.76 -14.56
C PHE A 1 -15.86 -4.38 -15.08
N ALA A 2 -17.08 -4.19 -15.60
CA ALA A 2 -17.55 -2.88 -16.10
C ALA A 2 -17.51 -1.76 -15.04
N THR A 3 -17.92 -2.05 -13.80
CA THR A 3 -17.90 -1.11 -12.66
C THR A 3 -16.49 -0.65 -12.27
N VAL A 4 -15.49 -1.51 -12.46
CA VAL A 4 -14.08 -1.19 -12.18
C VAL A 4 -13.54 -0.25 -13.27
N GLY A 5 -13.87 -0.51 -14.55
CA GLY A 5 -13.51 0.36 -15.67
C GLY A 5 -14.05 1.79 -15.56
N THR A 6 -15.21 1.97 -14.91
CA THR A 6 -15.81 3.29 -14.67
C THR A 6 -15.27 4.01 -13.44
N LEU A 7 -14.74 3.29 -12.45
CA LEU A 7 -14.18 3.85 -11.20
C LEU A 7 -12.71 4.29 -11.35
N LEU A 8 -12.01 3.83 -12.39
CA LEU A 8 -10.59 4.10 -12.67
C LEU A 8 -10.36 5.50 -13.28
N GLY A 9 -10.69 6.55 -12.52
CA GLY A 9 -10.08 7.89 -12.66
C GLY A 9 -10.25 8.64 -13.99
N SER A 10 -9.37 9.63 -14.20
CA SER A 10 -9.49 10.74 -15.17
C SER A 10 -9.43 10.35 -16.66
N SER A 11 -9.10 9.10 -17.00
CA SER A 11 -9.00 8.64 -18.39
C SER A 11 -9.51 7.21 -18.55
N ARG A 12 -10.68 7.09 -19.20
CA ARG A 12 -11.35 5.81 -19.50
C ARG A 12 -10.45 4.84 -20.29
N VAL A 13 -9.61 5.36 -21.18
CA VAL A 13 -8.68 4.55 -21.98
C VAL A 13 -7.60 3.90 -21.12
N ARG A 14 -7.00 4.65 -20.19
CA ARG A 14 -5.98 4.10 -19.28
C ARG A 14 -6.58 3.03 -18.36
N GLY A 15 -7.80 3.25 -17.87
CA GLY A 15 -8.53 2.26 -17.08
C GLY A 15 -8.79 0.97 -17.86
N LEU A 16 -9.23 1.08 -19.11
CA LEU A 16 -9.49 -0.08 -19.96
C LEU A 16 -8.21 -0.86 -20.30
N VAL A 17 -7.12 -0.17 -20.64
CA VAL A 17 -5.82 -0.81 -20.91
C VAL A 17 -5.31 -1.53 -19.67
N SER A 18 -5.35 -0.90 -18.50
CA SER A 18 -4.93 -1.52 -17.23
C SER A 18 -5.77 -2.76 -16.89
N LEU A 19 -7.10 -2.68 -17.07
CA LEU A 19 -8.00 -3.81 -16.86
C LEU A 19 -7.68 -4.98 -17.81
N SER A 20 -7.48 -4.70 -19.09
CA SER A 20 -7.13 -5.72 -20.08
C SER A 20 -5.80 -6.41 -19.74
N VAL A 21 -4.79 -5.64 -19.34
CA VAL A 21 -3.49 -6.18 -18.91
C VAL A 21 -3.65 -7.07 -17.67
N GLY A 22 -4.40 -6.61 -16.66
CA GLY A 22 -4.66 -7.39 -15.46
C GLY A 22 -5.43 -8.69 -15.74
N LEU A 23 -6.39 -8.67 -16.67
CA LEU A 23 -7.12 -9.85 -17.10
C LEU A 23 -6.20 -10.87 -17.79
N ILE A 24 -5.27 -10.43 -18.63
CA ILE A 24 -4.30 -11.33 -19.28
C ILE A 24 -3.46 -12.05 -18.23
N PHE A 25 -2.95 -11.33 -17.23
CA PHE A 25 -2.19 -11.95 -16.14
C PHE A 25 -3.04 -12.89 -15.28
N GLY A 26 -4.31 -12.55 -15.02
CA GLY A 26 -5.22 -13.41 -14.26
C GLY A 26 -5.66 -14.68 -14.99
N LEU A 27 -5.45 -14.77 -16.31
CA LEU A 27 -5.72 -15.97 -17.10
C LEU A 27 -4.56 -16.97 -17.10
N VAL A 28 -3.41 -16.63 -16.53
CA VAL A 28 -2.26 -17.53 -16.39
C VAL A 28 -2.56 -18.53 -15.28
N GLY A 29 -2.55 -19.82 -15.60
CA GLY A 29 -2.79 -20.90 -14.64
C GLY A 29 -3.67 -22.03 -15.16
N ALA A 30 -3.82 -23.05 -14.34
CA ALA A 30 -4.83 -24.08 -14.52
C ALA A 30 -6.23 -23.51 -14.27
N ASP A 31 -7.14 -23.73 -15.21
CA ASP A 31 -8.55 -23.42 -15.01
C ASP A 31 -9.15 -24.37 -13.94
N GLN A 32 -9.71 -23.82 -12.86
CA GLN A 32 -10.19 -24.62 -11.72
C GLN A 32 -11.37 -25.55 -12.04
N GLN A 33 -12.10 -25.32 -13.14
CA GLN A 33 -13.21 -26.19 -13.54
C GLN A 33 -12.77 -27.32 -14.46
N THR A 34 -11.87 -27.02 -15.41
CA THR A 34 -11.50 -27.93 -16.50
C THR A 34 -10.13 -28.58 -16.31
N GLY A 35 -9.28 -28.03 -15.44
CA GLY A 35 -7.90 -28.47 -15.23
C GLY A 35 -6.97 -28.17 -16.43
N ILE A 36 -7.46 -27.47 -17.45
CA ILE A 36 -6.68 -27.13 -18.63
C ILE A 36 -5.81 -25.90 -18.33
N ASN A 37 -4.51 -26.01 -18.57
CA ASN A 37 -3.57 -24.92 -18.43
C ASN A 37 -3.79 -23.85 -19.50
N ARG A 38 -3.97 -22.60 -19.07
CA ARG A 38 -4.08 -21.42 -19.93
C ARG A 38 -2.85 -20.55 -19.73
N LEU A 39 -2.26 -20.11 -20.85
CA LEU A 39 -1.10 -19.21 -20.86
C LEU A 39 0.10 -19.70 -20.00
N SER A 40 0.25 -21.01 -19.82
CA SER A 40 1.38 -21.61 -19.07
C SER A 40 2.64 -21.75 -19.94
N PHE A 41 2.53 -21.66 -21.27
CA PHE A 41 3.66 -21.69 -22.22
C PHE A 41 4.64 -22.87 -22.03
N GLY A 42 4.18 -23.99 -21.44
CA GLY A 42 5.01 -25.16 -21.16
C GLY A 42 5.84 -25.07 -19.86
N ILE A 43 5.63 -24.02 -19.06
CA ILE A 43 6.26 -23.82 -17.76
C ILE A 43 5.36 -24.45 -16.69
N GLN A 44 5.91 -25.38 -15.92
CA GLN A 44 5.15 -26.12 -14.90
C GLN A 44 4.73 -25.19 -13.75
N GLU A 45 5.59 -24.27 -13.36
CA GLU A 45 5.37 -23.27 -12.30
C GLU A 45 4.22 -22.33 -12.64
N ALA A 46 3.97 -22.09 -13.93
CA ALA A 46 2.84 -21.26 -14.39
C ALA A 46 1.49 -21.99 -14.28
N THR A 47 1.47 -23.29 -13.97
CA THR A 47 0.25 -24.08 -13.72
C THR A 47 -0.48 -23.60 -12.48
N ASP A 48 0.26 -23.26 -11.42
CA ASP A 48 -0.28 -22.74 -10.16
C ASP A 48 -0.77 -21.28 -10.29
N GLY A 49 -0.54 -20.68 -11.47
CA GLY A 49 -0.86 -19.30 -11.77
C GLY A 49 0.14 -18.32 -11.19
N LEU A 50 -0.19 -17.03 -11.29
CA LEU A 50 0.65 -15.97 -10.75
C LEU A 50 0.26 -15.64 -9.31
N GLU A 51 1.25 -15.66 -8.41
CA GLU A 51 1.03 -15.20 -7.05
C GLU A 51 0.79 -13.68 -7.03
N VAL A 52 -0.42 -13.28 -6.67
CA VAL A 52 -0.89 -11.89 -6.72
C VAL A 52 0.04 -10.97 -5.91
N ILE A 53 0.52 -11.43 -4.75
CA ILE A 53 1.42 -10.65 -3.87
C ILE A 53 2.75 -10.37 -4.58
N VAL A 54 3.37 -11.40 -5.17
CA VAL A 54 4.65 -11.29 -5.89
C VAL A 54 4.52 -10.34 -7.08
N VAL A 55 3.43 -10.46 -7.83
CA VAL A 55 3.15 -9.58 -8.98
C VAL A 55 3.04 -8.13 -8.53
N ILE A 56 2.22 -7.84 -7.52
CA ILE A 56 2.01 -6.47 -7.04
C ILE A 56 3.32 -5.86 -6.52
N ILE A 57 4.09 -6.60 -5.71
CA ILE A 57 5.36 -6.11 -5.15
C ILE A 57 6.37 -5.84 -6.28
N SER A 58 6.44 -6.72 -7.29
CA SER A 58 7.36 -6.57 -8.42
C SER A 58 7.02 -5.33 -9.27
N PHE A 59 5.74 -5.13 -9.58
CA PHE A 59 5.30 -3.94 -10.32
C PHE A 59 5.54 -2.65 -9.54
N PHE A 60 5.33 -2.66 -8.22
CA PHE A 60 5.63 -1.52 -7.36
C PHE A 60 7.13 -1.20 -7.36
N ALA A 61 7.98 -2.20 -7.13
CA ALA A 61 9.43 -2.03 -7.11
C ALA A 61 9.98 -1.54 -8.45
N LEU A 62 9.55 -2.14 -9.57
CA LEU A 62 9.93 -1.70 -10.90
C LEU A 62 9.45 -0.26 -11.20
N GLY A 63 8.23 0.07 -10.77
CA GLY A 63 7.67 1.42 -10.89
C GLY A 63 8.54 2.45 -10.18
N GLU A 64 8.93 2.18 -8.93
CA GLU A 64 9.83 3.04 -8.17
C GLU A 64 11.22 3.14 -8.80
N VAL A 65 11.82 2.03 -9.22
CA VAL A 65 13.14 2.05 -9.87
C VAL A 65 13.13 2.90 -11.13
N ILE A 66 12.13 2.74 -12.00
CA ILE A 66 11.98 3.55 -13.21
C ILE A 66 11.69 5.01 -12.85
N TYR A 67 10.85 5.25 -11.84
CA TYR A 67 10.54 6.60 -11.36
C TYR A 67 11.79 7.33 -10.88
N TYR A 68 12.59 6.68 -10.04
CA TYR A 68 13.85 7.20 -9.52
C TYR A 68 14.88 7.40 -10.62
N ALA A 69 15.06 6.41 -11.50
CA ALA A 69 15.98 6.51 -12.63
C ALA A 69 15.62 7.68 -13.57
N SER A 70 14.31 7.87 -13.85
CA SER A 70 13.83 8.96 -14.69
C SER A 70 13.98 10.36 -14.06
N ARG A 71 14.02 10.44 -12.73
CA ARG A 71 14.04 11.71 -11.98
C ARG A 71 15.36 11.93 -11.25
N PHE A 72 16.38 11.15 -11.57
CA PHE A 72 17.68 11.28 -10.95
C PHE A 72 18.25 12.68 -11.26
N GLN A 73 18.11 13.59 -10.31
CA GLN A 73 18.80 14.87 -10.28
C GLN A 73 19.95 14.69 -9.30
N ASP A 74 21.14 15.11 -9.71
CA ASP A 74 22.39 15.05 -8.94
C ASP A 74 22.37 16.09 -7.79
N LYS A 75 21.36 16.00 -6.92
CA LYS A 75 21.30 16.76 -5.68
C LYS A 75 22.11 15.98 -4.68
N SER A 76 23.29 16.51 -4.35
CA SER A 76 24.14 16.06 -3.26
C SER A 76 23.29 15.61 -2.08
N TRP A 77 23.44 14.34 -1.67
CA TRP A 77 22.72 13.75 -0.54
C TRP A 77 22.85 14.66 0.68
N GLN A 78 21.81 15.44 0.98
CA GLN A 78 21.74 16.15 2.25
C GLN A 78 21.45 15.09 3.30
N VAL A 79 22.48 14.66 4.01
CA VAL A 79 22.33 13.83 5.20
C VAL A 79 21.61 14.70 6.22
N LEU A 80 20.29 14.52 6.37
CA LEU A 80 19.57 15.13 7.47
C LEU A 80 20.12 14.50 8.76
N PRO A 81 20.76 15.28 9.65
CA PRO A 81 21.16 14.73 10.93
C PRO A 81 19.90 14.32 11.68
N VAL A 82 19.82 13.05 12.08
CA VAL A 82 18.75 12.56 12.95
C VAL A 82 18.92 13.24 14.30
N LYS A 83 18.30 14.42 14.47
CA LYS A 83 18.25 15.13 15.73
C LYS A 83 17.07 14.59 16.52
N GLY A 84 17.37 13.74 17.50
CA GLY A 84 16.38 13.19 18.41
C GLY A 84 17.00 12.26 19.43
N LYS A 85 16.36 12.11 20.59
CA LYS A 85 16.66 11.01 21.50
C LYS A 85 16.09 9.74 20.90
N VAL A 86 16.87 8.66 20.88
CA VAL A 86 16.43 7.32 20.42
C VAL A 86 15.31 6.76 21.32
N TRP A 87 15.21 7.29 22.54
CA TRP A 87 14.29 6.84 23.58
C TRP A 87 13.18 7.86 23.82
N MET A 88 11.97 7.36 24.07
CA MET A 88 10.84 8.17 24.51
C MET A 88 11.07 8.69 25.93
N ASP A 89 10.94 10.00 26.13
CA ASP A 89 10.93 10.60 27.46
C ASP A 89 9.58 10.37 28.17
N ARG A 90 9.50 10.62 29.49
CA ARG A 90 8.25 10.46 30.27
C ARG A 90 7.08 11.28 29.71
N GLU A 91 7.38 12.43 29.10
CA GLU A 91 6.39 13.27 28.44
C GLU A 91 5.88 12.63 27.14
N ASP A 92 6.75 11.95 26.39
CA ASP A 92 6.37 11.20 25.19
C ASP A 92 5.45 10.02 25.52
N PHE A 93 5.66 9.37 26.67
CA PHE A 93 4.74 8.36 27.17
C PHE A 93 3.39 8.95 27.57
N ARG A 94 3.39 10.06 28.32
CA ARG A 94 2.16 10.72 28.78
C ARG A 94 1.30 11.20 27.62
N ARG A 95 1.89 11.71 26.53
CA ARG A 95 1.16 12.12 25.33
C ARG A 95 0.62 10.91 24.53
N SER A 96 1.33 9.78 24.53
CA SER A 96 1.03 8.61 23.68
C SER A 96 -0.03 7.66 24.25
N TRP A 97 -0.23 7.67 25.57
CA TRP A 97 -1.19 6.77 26.22
C TRP A 97 -2.63 6.92 25.71
N LYS A 98 -3.12 8.17 25.53
CA LYS A 98 -4.48 8.42 25.02
C LYS A 98 -4.66 7.94 23.58
N PRO A 99 -3.75 8.22 22.63
CA PRO A 99 -3.78 7.63 21.29
C PRO A 99 -3.80 6.10 21.31
N TRP A 100 -2.97 5.46 22.12
CA TRP A 100 -2.90 3.99 22.20
C TRP A 100 -4.24 3.37 22.59
N LEU A 101 -4.86 3.88 23.66
CA LEU A 101 -6.15 3.35 24.13
C LEU A 101 -7.25 3.51 23.07
N ARG A 102 -7.29 4.66 22.37
CA ARG A 102 -8.25 4.92 21.30
C ARG A 102 -8.01 4.03 20.08
N GLY A 103 -6.75 3.87 19.67
CA GLY A 103 -6.35 2.97 18.59
C GLY A 103 -6.72 1.52 18.88
N THR A 104 -6.48 1.05 20.12
CA THR A 104 -6.91 -0.28 20.55
C THR A 104 -8.43 -0.41 20.55
N ALA A 105 -9.18 0.59 21.01
CA ALA A 105 -10.64 0.56 20.99
C ALA A 105 -11.24 0.49 19.57
N ILE A 106 -10.54 1.07 18.57
CA ILE A 106 -10.92 0.97 17.15
C ILE A 106 -10.49 -0.37 16.56
N GLY A 107 -9.25 -0.79 16.84
CA GLY A 107 -8.66 -1.99 16.26
C GLY A 107 -9.22 -3.30 16.81
N PHE A 108 -9.53 -3.36 18.11
CA PHE A 108 -9.96 -4.61 18.77
C PHE A 108 -11.29 -5.15 18.21
N PRO A 109 -12.38 -4.35 18.08
CA PRO A 109 -13.63 -4.84 17.50
C PRO A 109 -13.47 -5.27 16.04
N MET A 110 -12.66 -4.56 15.26
CA MET A 110 -12.42 -4.90 13.85
C MET A 110 -11.52 -6.13 13.70
N GLY A 111 -10.55 -6.31 14.59
CA GLY A 111 -9.63 -7.46 14.59
C GLY A 111 -10.28 -8.77 14.99
N ILE A 112 -11.41 -8.73 15.71
CA ILE A 112 -12.22 -9.93 16.02
C ILE A 112 -12.95 -10.45 14.78
N ILE A 113 -13.19 -9.60 13.77
CA ILE A 113 -13.92 -9.98 12.56
C ILE A 113 -12.98 -10.80 11.66
N PRO A 114 -13.26 -12.10 11.43
CA PRO A 114 -12.49 -12.89 10.47
C PRO A 114 -12.64 -12.27 9.08
N ALA A 115 -11.52 -12.13 8.37
CA ALA A 115 -11.40 -11.46 7.05
C ALA A 115 -11.45 -9.91 7.03
N GLY A 116 -11.43 -9.22 8.18
CA GLY A 116 -11.47 -7.74 8.24
C GLY A 116 -10.18 -7.01 7.83
N GLY A 117 -9.04 -7.72 7.75
CA GLY A 117 -7.72 -7.12 7.49
C GLY A 117 -7.24 -6.19 8.62
N SER A 118 -5.93 -5.97 8.71
CA SER A 118 -5.34 -5.05 9.70
C SER A 118 -5.32 -3.59 9.22
N GLU A 119 -5.56 -3.41 7.92
CA GLU A 119 -5.32 -2.16 7.20
C GLU A 119 -6.47 -1.18 7.48
N ILE A 120 -7.72 -1.65 7.44
CA ILE A 120 -8.92 -0.84 7.69
C ILE A 120 -8.89 -0.18 9.09
N PRO A 121 -8.73 -0.93 10.21
CA PRO A 121 -8.66 -0.31 11.53
C PRO A 121 -7.45 0.63 11.67
N THR A 122 -6.33 0.34 11.00
CA THR A 122 -5.15 1.20 11.00
C THR A 122 -5.45 2.55 10.33
N PHE A 123 -6.08 2.55 9.16
CA PHE A 123 -6.47 3.79 8.46
C PHE A 123 -7.48 4.61 9.26
N ILE A 124 -8.44 3.95 9.91
CA ILE A 124 -9.43 4.64 10.75
C ILE A 124 -8.76 5.23 11.98
N SER A 125 -7.93 4.45 12.68
CA SER A 125 -7.17 4.92 13.85
C SER A 125 -6.30 6.14 13.47
N TYR A 126 -5.58 6.07 12.35
CA TYR A 126 -4.79 7.20 11.86
C TYR A 126 -5.65 8.41 11.52
N SER A 127 -6.78 8.22 10.83
CA SER A 127 -7.67 9.31 10.44
C SER A 127 -8.29 10.01 11.64
N VAL A 128 -8.68 9.24 12.67
CA VAL A 128 -9.20 9.76 13.94
C VAL A 128 -8.12 10.55 14.67
N GLU A 129 -6.91 10.00 14.78
CA GLU A 129 -5.83 10.65 15.52
C GLU A 129 -5.30 11.90 14.79
N LYS A 130 -5.29 11.88 13.45
CA LYS A 130 -5.00 13.04 12.62
C LYS A 130 -6.00 14.18 12.85
N LYS A 131 -7.30 13.86 12.99
CA LYS A 131 -8.35 14.86 13.29
C LYS A 131 -8.25 15.41 14.72
N LEU A 132 -7.82 14.58 15.67
CA LEU A 132 -7.68 14.96 17.09
C LEU A 132 -6.35 15.66 17.38
N SER A 133 -5.36 15.51 16.51
CA SER A 133 -4.09 16.23 16.61
C SER A 133 -4.31 17.74 16.44
N LYS A 134 -3.93 18.51 17.46
CA LYS A 134 -3.94 19.98 17.44
C LYS A 134 -2.81 20.56 16.57
N ASN A 135 -1.83 19.75 16.17
CA ASN A 135 -0.72 20.14 15.30
C ASN A 135 -0.92 19.54 13.90
N ASN A 136 -1.71 20.20 13.06
CA ASN A 136 -1.91 19.74 11.68
C ASN A 136 -0.80 20.17 10.71
N LEU A 137 0.16 21.02 11.09
CA LEU A 137 1.06 21.69 10.13
C LEU A 137 2.43 22.15 10.73
N ALA A 138 3.14 21.33 11.51
CA ALA A 138 4.45 21.75 12.07
C ALA A 138 5.69 21.02 11.48
N TYR A 139 5.53 20.08 10.56
CA TYR A 139 6.66 19.29 10.02
C TYR A 139 6.93 19.47 8.52
N LEU A 140 6.20 20.36 7.84
CA LEU A 140 6.42 20.70 6.42
C LEU A 140 7.04 22.09 6.21
N ALA A 141 7.51 22.76 7.25
CA ALA A 141 8.34 23.95 7.08
C ALA A 141 9.81 23.51 7.05
N PRO A 142 10.50 23.53 5.89
CA PRO A 142 11.95 23.53 5.90
C PRO A 142 12.36 24.84 6.58
N THR A 143 12.90 24.75 7.79
CA THR A 143 13.61 25.88 8.38
C THR A 143 14.90 26.07 7.58
N ALA A 144 14.87 27.08 6.71
CA ALA A 144 15.97 27.71 5.96
C ALA A 144 16.69 26.85 4.92
#